data_AF-A0A940W0G3-F1
#
_entry.id   AF-A0A940W0G3-F1
#
_cell.length_a   1.000
_cell.length_b   1.000
_cell.length_c   1.000
_cell.angle_alpha   90.00
_cell.angle_beta   90.00
_cell.angle_gamma   90.00
#
_symmetry.space_group_name_H-M   'P 1'
#
loop_
_entity.id
_entity.type
_entity.pdbx_description
1 polymer ?
#
loop_
_entity_poly.entity_id
_entity_poly.type
_entity_poly.pdbx_seq_one_letter_code
_entity_poly.pdbx_strand_id
1 'polypeptide(L)' 'VNELAELLAEVAGKKTPIDYQEARAGDILRSMLRNTEAARYLDWKPASSLKEGLNRTYRYLIG' A
#
# COMPACT_ATOMS: atom_id res chain seq x y z
N VAL A 1 0.87 -8.36 0.46
CA VAL A 1 0.52 -7.82 1.81
C VAL A 1 1.73 -7.67 2.73
N ASN A 2 2.75 -8.54 2.64
CA ASN A 2 3.96 -8.43 3.48
C ASN A 2 4.70 -7.09 3.34
N GLU A 3 4.99 -6.64 2.11
CA GLU A 3 5.63 -5.34 1.85
C GLU A 3 4.87 -4.17 2.50
N LEU A 4 3.53 -4.20 2.45
CA LEU A 4 2.68 -3.18 3.07
C LEU A 4 2.85 -3.16 4.60
N ALA A 5 2.85 -4.34 5.23
CA ALA A 5 3.02 -4.48 6.67
C ALA A 5 4.41 -4.01 7.13
N GLU A 6 5.45 -4.37 6.39
CA GLU A 6 6.83 -3.95 6.65
C GLU A 6 7.02 -2.44 6.51
N LEU A 7 6.51 -1.85 5.42
CA LEU A 7 6.57 -0.39 5.21
C LEU A 7 5.79 0.37 6.29
N LEU A 8 4.64 -0.14 6.72
CA LEU A 8 3.86 0.50 7.77
C LEU A 8 4.57 0.43 9.13
N ALA A 9 5.22 -0.70 9.43
CA ALA A 9 6.06 -0.85 10.63
C ALA A 9 7.24 0.15 10.62
N GLU A 10 7.89 0.31 9.46
CA GLU A 10 8.95 1.30 9.27
C GLU A 10 8.42 2.73 9.49
N VAL A 11 7.31 3.10 8.82
CA VAL A 11 6.65 4.40 8.96
C VAL A 11 6.27 4.69 10.42
N ALA A 12 5.77 3.69 11.14
CA ALA A 12 5.41 3.82 12.54
C ALA A 12 6.60 3.91 13.49
N GLY A 13 7.83 3.62 13.01
CA GLY A 13 9.02 3.51 13.85
C GLY A 13 8.94 2.35 14.85
N LYS A 14 8.16 1.31 14.54
CA LYS A 14 7.86 0.20 15.46
C LYS A 14 8.15 -1.13 14.79
N LYS A 15 8.77 -2.05 15.54
CA LYS A 15 8.83 -3.45 15.12
C LYS A 15 7.53 -4.13 15.54
N THR A 16 6.71 -4.52 14.55
CA THR A 16 5.46 -5.25 14.78
C THR A 16 5.61 -6.67 14.20
N PRO A 17 5.39 -7.73 14.99
CA PRO A 17 5.44 -9.09 14.46
C PRO A 17 4.32 -9.32 13.44
N ILE A 18 4.63 -10.03 12.35
CA ILE A 18 3.65 -10.44 11.35
C ILE A 18 3.13 -11.83 11.74
N ASP A 19 1.84 -11.91 12.05
CA ASP A 19 1.13 -13.16 12.31
C ASP A 19 0.37 -13.59 11.06
N TYR A 20 0.70 -14.76 10.53
CA TYR A 20 0.09 -15.30 9.32
C TYR A 20 -1.12 -16.17 9.67
N GLN A 21 -2.25 -15.85 9.06
CA GLN A 21 -3.52 -16.53 9.29
C GLN A 21 -4.07 -17.10 7.97
N GLU A 22 -5.13 -17.90 8.06
CA GLU A 22 -5.77 -18.48 6.88
C GLU A 22 -6.20 -17.42 5.87
N ALA A 23 -6.03 -17.74 4.58
CA ALA A 23 -6.49 -16.88 3.51
C ALA A 23 -8.00 -16.70 3.58
N ARG A 24 -8.48 -15.47 3.39
CA ARG A 24 -9.92 -15.21 3.41
C ARG A 24 -10.56 -15.80 2.16
N ALA A 25 -11.66 -16.52 2.34
CA ALA A 25 -12.42 -17.08 1.24
C ALA A 25 -12.92 -15.98 0.29
N GLY A 26 -12.62 -16.11 -0.99
CA GLY A 26 -13.01 -15.14 -2.02
C GLY A 26 -12.00 -14.02 -2.30
N ASP A 27 -10.87 -13.95 -1.57
CA ASP A 27 -9.82 -12.97 -1.85
C ASP A 27 -9.18 -13.19 -3.23
N ILE A 28 -9.04 -12.10 -4.00
CA ILE A 28 -8.25 -12.09 -5.22
C ILE A 28 -6.78 -11.91 -4.84
N LEU A 29 -5.94 -12.90 -5.16
CA LEU A 29 -4.52 -12.90 -4.75
C LEU A 29 -3.68 -11.80 -5.41
N ARG A 30 -3.97 -11.46 -6.67
CA ARG A 30 -3.22 -10.48 -7.46
C ARG A 30 -4.19 -9.65 -8.27
N SER A 31 -4.24 -8.36 -7.97
CA SER A 31 -5.03 -7.38 -8.71
C SER A 31 -4.18 -6.14 -8.93
N MET A 32 -4.01 -5.75 -10.19
CA MET A 32 -3.27 -4.56 -10.59
C MET A 32 -3.88 -3.95 -11.86
N LEU A 33 -3.85 -2.62 -11.93
CA LEU A 33 -4.29 -1.87 -13.10
C LEU A 33 -3.13 -1.73 -14.10
N ARG A 34 -3.37 -2.08 -15.38
CA ARG A 34 -2.53 -1.59 -16.48
C ARG A 34 -2.96 -0.15 -16.78
N ASN A 35 -2.14 0.81 -16.38
CA ASN A 35 -2.47 2.24 -16.44
C ASN A 35 -1.99 2.96 -17.72
N THR A 36 -1.59 2.22 -18.76
CA THR A 36 -1.01 2.79 -19.99
C THR A 36 -1.94 3.77 -20.70
N GLU A 37 -3.25 3.50 -20.71
CA GLU A 37 -4.22 4.38 -21.37
C GLU A 37 -4.42 5.69 -20.59
N ALA A 38 -4.40 5.64 -19.26
CA ALA A 38 -4.50 6.84 -18.43
C ALA A 38 -3.26 7.74 -18.62
N ALA A 39 -2.08 7.14 -18.69
CA ALA A 39 -0.86 7.87 -19.03
C ALA A 39 -0.93 8.49 -20.44
N ARG A 40 -1.46 7.74 -21.42
CA ARG A 40 -1.52 8.17 -22.82
C ARG A 40 -2.52 9.31 -23.06
N TYR A 41 -3.72 9.22 -22.50
CA TYR A 41 -4.82 10.11 -22.87
C TYR A 41 -5.13 11.19 -21.84
N LEU A 42 -4.65 11.03 -20.59
CA LEU A 42 -4.95 11.97 -19.50
C LEU A 42 -3.69 12.67 -18.97
N ASP A 43 -2.52 12.40 -19.55
CA ASP A 43 -1.21 12.81 -19.00
C ASP A 43 -1.08 12.45 -17.50
N TRP A 44 -1.72 11.35 -17.11
CA TRP A 44 -1.84 10.96 -15.71
C TRP A 44 -0.76 9.97 -15.30
N LYS A 45 -0.17 10.20 -14.12
CA LYS A 45 0.70 9.23 -13.45
C LYS A 45 0.48 9.24 -11.94
N PRO A 46 0.79 8.14 -11.22
CA PRO A 46 0.81 8.16 -9.76
C PRO A 46 1.73 9.27 -9.24
N ALA A 47 1.18 10.14 -8.38
CA ALA A 47 1.91 11.29 -7.86
C ALA A 47 2.58 11.02 -6.50
N SER A 48 2.18 9.96 -5.80
CA SER A 48 2.76 9.55 -4.51
C SER A 48 3.22 8.11 -4.57
N SER A 49 4.35 7.85 -3.92
CA SER A 49 4.81 6.47 -3.69
C SER A 49 3.97 5.76 -2.62
N LEU A 50 4.05 4.42 -2.57
CA LEU A 50 3.37 3.64 -1.53
C LEU A 50 3.80 4.08 -0.12
N LYS A 51 5.11 4.22 0.12
CA LYS A 51 5.67 4.65 1.41
C LYS A 51 5.22 6.06 1.81
N GLU A 52 5.21 6.99 0.88
CA GLU A 52 4.74 8.37 1.13
C GLU A 52 3.25 8.39 1.49
N GLY A 53 2.43 7.64 0.73
CA GLY A 53 1.00 7.48 1.02
C GLY A 53 0.77 6.91 2.42
N LEU A 54 1.48 5.83 2.78
CA LEU A 54 1.41 5.23 4.10
C LEU A 54 1.84 6.20 5.22
N ASN A 55 2.90 6.96 5.02
CA ASN A 55 3.35 7.97 5.98
C ASN A 55 2.26 9.03 6.22
N ARG A 56 1.64 9.54 5.14
CA ARG A 56 0.54 10.50 5.25
C ARG A 56 -0.68 9.91 5.98
N THR A 57 -1.05 8.67 5.65
CA THR A 57 -2.14 7.95 6.34
C THR A 57 -1.84 7.74 7.82
N TYR A 58 -0.63 7.27 8.15
CA TYR A 58 -0.24 7.03 9.53
C TYR A 58 -0.24 8.32 10.34
N ARG A 59 0.39 9.38 9.83
CA ARG A 59 0.39 10.71 10.46
C ARG A 59 -1.01 11.22 10.71
N TYR A 60 -1.89 11.20 9.70
CA TYR A 60 -3.29 11.59 9.87
C TYR A 60 -4.01 10.87 11.03
N LEU A 61 -3.70 9.59 11.27
CA LEU A 61 -4.30 8.82 12.37
C LEU A 61 -3.70 9.14 13.75
N ILE A 62 -2.48 9.68 13.83
CA ILE A 62 -1.77 9.95 15.08
C ILE A 62 -1.67 11.44 15.46
N GLY A 63 -1.92 12.37 14.53
CA GLY A 63 -1.86 13.83 14.71
C GLY A 63 -0.79 14.54 13.88
#